data_AF-A0A9D8QDZ8-F1
#
_entry.id   AF-A0A9D8QDZ8-F1
#
_cell.length_a   1.000
_cell.length_b   1.000
_cell.length_c   1.000
_cell.angle_alpha   90.00
_cell.angle_beta   90.00
_cell.angle_gamma   90.00
#
_symmetry.space_group_name_H-M   'P 1'
#
loop_
_entity.id
_entity.type
_entity.pdbx_description
1 polymer ?
#
loop_
_entity_poly.entity_id
_entity_poly.type
_entity_poly.pdbx_seq_one_letter_code
_entity_poly.pdbx_strand_id
1 'polypeptide(L)'
;AGLPVTGPDAGDDAGYGDVFLGREGQAVGLGGVRANGEMRPLDADGEVVCDNLFVCGGLLAGAQRPVERSADGIAAATGYLAGRAASREAAR
;
A
#
# COMPACT_ATOMS: atom_id res chain seq x y z
N ALA A 1 5.07 10.62 12.09
CA ALA A 1 5.71 10.65 10.76
C ALA A 1 4.62 10.71 9.72
N GLY A 2 4.65 11.69 8.81
CA GLY A 2 3.70 11.83 7.70
C GLY A 2 4.22 11.07 6.49
N LEU A 3 3.84 9.80 6.35
CA LEU A 3 4.22 9.01 5.19
C LEU A 3 3.49 9.53 3.94
N PRO A 4 4.15 9.57 2.76
CA PRO A 4 3.48 9.85 1.51
C PRO A 4 2.40 8.78 1.25
N VAL A 5 1.15 9.23 1.20
CA VAL A 5 0.02 8.40 0.78
C VAL A 5 -0.33 8.82 -0.64
N THR A 6 -0.27 7.87 -1.57
CA THR A 6 -0.80 8.04 -2.91
C THR A 6 -2.24 7.56 -2.92
N GLY A 7 -3.05 8.20 -3.75
CA GLY A 7 -4.43 7.80 -4.00
C GLY A 7 -4.83 8.25 -5.40
N PRO A 8 -6.10 8.03 -5.79
CA PRO A 8 -6.65 8.70 -6.96
C PRO A 8 -6.48 10.22 -6.83
N ASP A 9 -6.28 10.89 -7.96
CA ASP A 9 -6.23 12.35 -8.03
C ASP A 9 -7.51 12.95 -7.44
N ALA A 10 -7.40 14.08 -6.75
CA ALA A 10 -8.55 14.74 -6.14
C ALA A 10 -9.60 15.11 -7.20
N GLY A 11 -10.87 14.78 -6.92
CA GLY A 11 -12.01 15.01 -7.82
C GLY A 11 -13.24 14.22 -7.35
N ASP A 12 -14.37 14.43 -8.02
CA ASP A 12 -15.64 13.80 -7.65
C ASP A 12 -15.57 12.25 -7.70
N ASP A 13 -14.71 11.70 -8.54
CA ASP A 13 -14.52 10.25 -8.72
C ASP A 13 -13.46 9.62 -7.78
N ALA A 14 -12.79 10.43 -6.95
CA ALA A 14 -11.70 9.96 -6.09
C ALA A 14 -12.16 9.14 -4.87
N GLY A 15 -13.44 9.28 -4.53
CA GLY A 15 -14.06 8.69 -3.34
C GLY A 15 -14.74 7.35 -3.61
N TYR A 16 -15.91 7.19 -3.02
CA TYR A 16 -16.82 6.10 -3.33
C TYR A 16 -17.73 6.51 -4.49
N GLY A 17 -17.83 5.66 -5.51
CA GLY A 17 -18.81 5.84 -6.58
C GLY A 17 -20.23 5.46 -6.14
N ASP A 18 -21.18 5.67 -7.04
CA ASP A 18 -22.62 5.46 -6.78
C ASP A 18 -23.00 4.01 -6.42
N VAL A 19 -22.20 3.04 -6.89
CA VAL A 19 -22.39 1.62 -6.60
C VAL A 19 -21.30 1.14 -5.66
N PHE A 20 -21.64 1.07 -4.36
CA PHE A 20 -20.69 0.72 -3.30
C PHE A 20 -20.00 -0.65 -3.50
N LEU A 21 -20.73 -1.65 -4.01
CA LEU A 21 -20.21 -2.99 -4.31
C LEU A 21 -20.05 -3.24 -5.82
N GLY A 22 -19.64 -2.21 -6.56
CA GLY A 22 -19.39 -2.31 -8.00
C GLY A 22 -18.29 -3.31 -8.34
N ARG A 23 -18.38 -3.92 -9.53
CA ARG A 23 -17.40 -4.92 -10.00
C ARG A 23 -16.00 -4.34 -10.19
N GLU A 24 -15.89 -3.03 -10.42
CA GLU A 24 -14.62 -2.33 -10.60
C GLU A 24 -13.99 -1.88 -9.27
N GLY A 25 -14.73 -1.98 -8.17
CA GLY A 25 -14.28 -1.54 -6.86
C GLY A 25 -14.46 -0.04 -6.68
N GLN A 26 -13.61 0.56 -5.88
CA GLN A 26 -13.70 1.98 -5.50
C GLN A 26 -12.33 2.63 -5.71
N ALA A 27 -12.29 3.83 -6.29
CA ALA A 27 -11.02 4.54 -6.53
C ALA A 27 -10.20 4.70 -5.24
N VAL A 28 -10.89 5.04 -4.13
CA VAL A 28 -10.28 5.12 -2.80
C VAL A 28 -9.59 3.84 -2.34
N GLY A 29 -9.99 2.67 -2.85
CA GLY A 29 -9.38 1.38 -2.56
C GLY A 29 -7.93 1.24 -3.06
N LEU A 30 -7.52 2.04 -4.05
CA LEU A 30 -6.14 2.11 -4.54
C LEU A 30 -5.22 2.91 -3.61
N GLY A 31 -5.79 3.66 -2.66
CA GLY A 31 -5.03 4.51 -1.76
C GLY A 31 -4.09 3.71 -0.85
N GLY A 32 -2.92 4.28 -0.58
CA GLY A 32 -1.95 3.71 0.36
C GLY A 32 -0.54 4.26 0.16
N VAL A 33 0.44 3.60 0.76
CA VAL A 33 1.86 3.93 0.69
C VAL A 33 2.50 3.10 -0.43
N ARG A 34 3.26 3.75 -1.30
CA ARG A 34 4.10 3.06 -2.28
C ARG A 34 5.29 2.43 -1.58
N ALA A 35 5.70 1.23 -1.98
CA ALA A 35 6.85 0.56 -1.41
C ALA A 35 7.72 -0.12 -2.48
N ASN A 36 9.02 -0.20 -2.24
CA ASN A 36 9.93 -0.99 -3.08
C ASN A 36 9.83 -2.50 -2.77
N GLY A 37 10.64 -3.33 -3.44
CA GLY A 37 10.64 -4.79 -3.25
C GLY A 37 11.05 -5.27 -1.84
N GLU A 38 11.72 -4.43 -1.05
CA GLU A 38 12.05 -4.71 0.36
C GLU A 38 11.02 -4.15 1.34
N MET A 39 9.87 -3.68 0.83
CA MET A 39 8.77 -3.10 1.59
C MET A 39 9.10 -1.76 2.27
N ARG A 40 10.11 -1.03 1.79
CA ARG A 40 10.43 0.33 2.28
C ARG A 40 9.52 1.36 1.62
N PRO A 41 8.98 2.34 2.37
CA PRO A 41 8.09 3.36 1.83
C PRO A 41 8.82 4.30 0.88
N LEU A 42 8.14 4.65 -0.21
CA LEU A 42 8.66 5.53 -1.26
C LEU A 42 7.91 6.87 -1.29
N ASP A 43 8.62 7.93 -1.67
CA ASP A 43 8.00 9.21 -2.01
C ASP A 43 7.48 9.25 -3.46
N ALA A 44 7.10 10.45 -3.92
CA ALA A 44 6.59 10.67 -5.26
C ALA A 44 7.64 10.40 -6.35
N ASP A 45 8.91 10.71 -6.07
CA ASP A 45 10.04 10.51 -6.98
C ASP A 45 10.52 9.05 -6.99
N GLY A 46 10.07 8.25 -6.02
CA GLY A 46 10.41 6.84 -5.89
C GLY A 46 11.60 6.57 -4.96
N GLU A 47 12.01 7.58 -4.20
CA GLU A 47 13.10 7.49 -3.24
C GLU A 47 12.60 6.97 -1.89
N VAL A 48 13.47 6.26 -1.17
CA VAL A 48 13.13 5.72 0.15
C VAL A 48 13.02 6.85 1.16
N VAL A 49 11.84 6.97 1.78
CA VAL A 49 11.57 8.03 2.78
C VAL A 49 12.24 7.72 4.12
N CYS A 50 12.38 6.44 4.45
CA CYS A 50 12.89 5.99 5.74
C CYS A 50 13.44 4.57 5.64
N ASP A 51 14.73 4.39 5.91
CA ASP A 51 15.43 3.12 5.69
C ASP A 51 15.13 2.03 6.72
N ASN A 52 14.71 2.41 7.92
CA ASN A 52 14.36 1.49 9.01
C ASN A 52 12.84 1.31 9.21
N LEU A 53 12.05 1.74 8.22
CA LEU A 53 10.60 1.59 8.23
C LEU A 53 10.14 0.68 7.08
N PHE A 54 9.18 -0.18 7.39
CA PHE A 54 8.63 -1.15 6.44
C PHE A 54 7.12 -1.12 6.48
N VAL A 55 6.47 -1.23 5.32
CA VAL A 55 5.01 -1.18 5.15
C VAL A 55 4.49 -2.45 4.48
N CYS A 56 3.36 -2.98 4.95
CA CYS A 56 2.80 -4.22 4.41
C CYS A 56 1.26 -4.23 4.49
N GLY A 57 0.64 -5.18 3.79
CA GLY A 57 -0.78 -5.46 3.87
C GLY A 57 -1.65 -4.30 3.38
N GLY A 58 -2.66 -3.95 4.18
CA GLY A 58 -3.63 -2.90 3.87
C GLY A 58 -3.03 -1.50 3.73
N LEU A 59 -1.79 -1.28 4.17
CA LEU A 59 -1.10 0.00 4.03
C LEU A 59 -0.60 0.27 2.61
N LEU A 60 -0.41 -0.77 1.79
CA LEU A 60 0.17 -0.63 0.45
C LEU A 60 -0.83 0.03 -0.52
N ALA A 61 -0.34 0.84 -1.44
CA ALA A 61 -1.16 1.38 -2.52
C ALA A 61 -1.44 0.32 -3.62
N GLY A 62 -2.43 0.60 -4.46
CA GLY A 62 -2.57 -0.02 -5.79
C GLY A 62 -3.35 -1.32 -5.88
N ALA A 63 -4.06 -1.74 -4.82
CA ALA A 63 -4.83 -3.00 -4.84
C ALA A 63 -6.32 -2.80 -4.54
N GLN A 64 -7.18 -3.28 -5.45
CA GLN A 64 -8.63 -3.38 -5.27
C GLN A 64 -9.00 -4.64 -4.50
N ARG A 65 -8.54 -4.72 -3.25
CA ARG A 65 -8.60 -5.94 -2.41
C ARG A 65 -10.00 -6.57 -2.29
N PRO A 66 -11.12 -5.82 -2.17
CA PRO A 66 -12.45 -6.43 -2.11
C PRO A 66 -12.85 -7.12 -3.42
N VAL A 67 -12.44 -6.57 -4.57
CA VAL A 67 -12.75 -7.10 -5.90
C VAL A 67 -11.81 -8.23 -6.29
N GLU A 68 -10.51 -8.02 -6.07
CA GLU A 68 -9.44 -8.98 -6.35
C GLU A 68 -9.50 -10.21 -5.43
N ARG A 69 -10.14 -10.06 -4.25
CA ARG A 69 -10.19 -11.07 -3.18
C ARG A 69 -8.79 -11.51 -2.74
N SER A 70 -7.86 -10.56 -2.78
CA SER A 70 -6.43 -10.76 -2.57
C SER A 70 -5.96 -10.28 -1.18
N ALA A 71 -6.85 -9.71 -0.35
CA ALA A 71 -6.50 -9.02 0.89
C ALA A 71 -5.56 -9.82 1.80
N ASP A 72 -5.94 -11.06 2.12
CA ASP A 72 -5.17 -11.93 3.02
C ASP A 72 -3.85 -12.39 2.37
N GLY A 73 -3.87 -12.66 1.07
CA GLY A 73 -2.67 -13.02 0.32
C GLY A 73 -1.65 -11.89 0.30
N ILE A 74 -2.10 -10.66 0.08
CA ILE A 74 -1.27 -9.45 0.15
C ILE A 74 -0.71 -9.30 1.56
N ALA A 75 -1.55 -9.39 2.60
CA ALA A 75 -1.13 -9.26 3.98
C ALA A 75 -0.07 -10.30 4.36
N ALA A 76 -0.28 -11.58 4.03
CA ALA A 76 0.64 -12.65 4.34
C ALA A 76 1.97 -12.52 3.60
N ALA A 77 1.94 -12.32 2.28
CA ALA A 77 3.16 -12.25 1.47
C ALA A 77 4.01 -11.03 1.81
N THR A 78 3.40 -9.85 1.93
CA THR A 78 4.11 -8.60 2.19
C THR A 78 4.55 -8.50 3.65
N GLY A 79 3.76 -9.04 4.59
CA GLY A 79 4.16 -9.15 5.99
C GLY A 79 5.39 -10.04 6.18
N TYR A 80 5.47 -11.17 5.47
CA TYR A 80 6.66 -12.02 5.47
C TYR A 80 7.90 -11.27 4.95
N LEU A 81 7.77 -10.56 3.83
CA LEU A 81 8.88 -9.80 3.26
C LEU A 81 9.34 -8.65 4.17
N ALA A 82 8.39 -7.85 4.67
CA ALA A 82 8.65 -6.74 5.57
C ALA A 82 9.31 -7.21 6.87
N GLY A 83 8.81 -8.29 7.48
CA GLY A 83 9.40 -8.85 8.70
C GLY A 83 10.84 -9.35 8.49
N ARG A 84 11.12 -9.99 7.35
CA ARG A 84 12.48 -10.41 7.00
C ARG A 84 13.42 -9.22 6.77
N ALA A 85 12.95 -8.19 6.08
CA ALA A 85 13.73 -6.99 5.84
C ALA A 85 14.02 -6.25 7.15
N ALA A 86 13.00 -6.06 7.99
CA ALA A 86 13.12 -5.45 9.31
C ALA A 86 14.08 -6.22 10.23
N SER A 87 14.02 -7.55 10.23
CA SER A 87 14.95 -8.37 11.02
C SER A 87 16.40 -8.22 10.57
N ARG A 88 16.66 -8.05 9.27
CA ARG A 88 18.02 -7.80 8.75
C ARG A 88 18.49 -6.40 9.11
N GLU A 89 17.62 -5.40 9.01
CA GLU A 89 17.94 -4.02 9.36
C GLU A 89 18.25 -3.88 10.84
N ALA A 90 17.47 -4.53 11.72
CA ALA A 90 17.68 -4.53 13.16
C ALA A 90 18.96 -5.26 13.62
N ALA A 91 19.56 -6.10 12.77
CA ALA A 91 20.80 -6.81 13.05
C ALA A 91 22.05 -6.05 12.57
N ARG A 92 21.89 -4.86 11.98
CA ARG A 92 22.98 -3.95 11.61
C ARG A 92 23.37 -3.06 12.79
#